data_AF-A0AAE3SH34-F1
#
_entry.id   AF-A0AAE3SH34-F1
#
_cell.length_a   1.000
_cell.length_b   1.000
_cell.length_c   1.000
_cell.angle_alpha   90.00
_cell.angle_beta   90.00
_cell.angle_gamma   90.00
#
_symmetry.space_group_name_H-M   'P 1'
#
loop_
_entity.id
_entity.type
_entity.pdbx_description
1 polymer ?
#
loop_
_entity_poly.entity_id
_entity_poly.type
_entity_poly.pdbx_seq_one_letter_code
_entity_poly.pdbx_strand_id
1 'polypeptide(L)'
;MKTKFIQQKGFLLTLLASILLVLITEVNNYAKEYFVTETGNFKILGGLGLILAIGLLLKWKYFRQISAVISGFLMGIVLIFGFSAGSQFLMSYMVLATTLLLLFVLLLSKPVILYSKSNQ
;
A
#
# COMPACT_ATOMS: atom_id res chain seq x y z
N MET A 1 -25.75 11.55 -13.20
CA MET A 1 -24.97 11.85 -11.97
C MET A 1 -23.65 11.07 -11.83
N LYS A 2 -23.07 10.44 -12.88
CA LYS A 2 -21.96 9.46 -12.70
C LYS A 2 -20.59 9.80 -13.34
N THR A 3 -20.49 10.83 -14.19
CA THR A 3 -19.24 11.11 -14.94
C THR A 3 -18.25 12.02 -14.22
N LYS A 4 -18.69 12.81 -13.24
CA LYS A 4 -17.83 13.79 -12.55
C LYS A 4 -16.79 13.16 -11.61
N PHE A 5 -16.99 11.93 -11.14
CA PHE A 5 -16.07 11.28 -10.18
C PHE A 5 -14.81 10.74 -10.87
N ILE A 6 -14.98 10.06 -12.02
CA ILE A 6 -13.89 9.44 -12.79
C ILE A 6 -13.05 10.50 -13.53
N GLN A 7 -13.66 11.64 -13.89
CA GLN A 7 -12.97 12.75 -14.58
C GLN A 7 -12.12 13.62 -13.65
N GLN A 8 -12.12 13.39 -12.34
CA GLN A 8 -11.28 14.16 -11.42
C GLN A 8 -9.80 13.82 -11.62
N LYS A 9 -8.99 14.88 -11.80
CA LYS A 9 -7.53 14.75 -11.93
C LYS A 9 -6.97 14.00 -10.71
N GLY A 10 -6.35 12.85 -10.97
CA GLY A 10 -5.74 12.00 -9.95
C GLY A 10 -6.58 10.83 -9.44
N PHE A 11 -7.82 10.65 -9.94
CA PHE A 11 -8.64 9.49 -9.59
C PHE A 11 -7.98 8.16 -9.96
N LEU A 12 -7.47 8.02 -11.19
CA LEU A 12 -6.82 6.78 -11.66
C LEU A 12 -5.59 6.39 -10.81
N LEU A 13 -4.77 7.36 -10.43
CA LEU A 13 -3.59 7.12 -9.60
C LEU A 13 -3.97 6.78 -8.15
N THR A 14 -5.05 7.37 -7.64
CA THR A 14 -5.61 7.03 -6.32
C THR A 14 -6.20 5.62 -6.33
N LEU A 15 -6.90 5.25 -7.42
CA LEU A 15 -7.43 3.91 -7.62
C LEU A 15 -6.30 2.88 -7.67
N LEU A 16 -5.23 3.16 -8.40
CA LEU A 16 -4.06 2.28 -8.48
C LEU A 16 -3.38 2.13 -7.11
N ALA A 17 -3.25 3.21 -6.34
CA ALA A 17 -2.73 3.15 -4.97
C ALA A 17 -3.65 2.31 -4.05
N SER A 18 -4.97 2.42 -4.18
CA SER A 18 -5.92 1.60 -3.43
C SER A 18 -5.84 0.12 -3.82
N ILE A 19 -5.69 -0.20 -5.11
CA ILE A 19 -5.51 -1.58 -5.57
C ILE A 19 -4.22 -2.17 -5.01
N LEU A 20 -3.12 -1.40 -5.02
CA LEU A 20 -1.85 -1.83 -4.42
C LEU A 20 -1.96 -2.07 -2.92
N LEU A 21 -2.68 -1.20 -2.18
CA LEU A 21 -2.94 -1.41 -0.76
C LEU A 21 -3.65 -2.74 -0.51
N VAL A 22 -4.68 -3.05 -1.29
CA VAL A 22 -5.42 -4.33 -1.19
C VAL A 22 -4.52 -5.50 -1.55
N LEU A 23 -3.75 -5.40 -2.64
CA LEU A 23 -2.83 -6.47 -3.07
C LEU A 23 -1.76 -6.76 -2.02
N ILE A 24 -1.10 -5.75 -1.45
CA ILE A 24 -0.09 -5.95 -0.39
C ILE A 24 -0.71 -6.64 0.83
N THR A 25 -1.96 -6.31 1.13
CA THR A 25 -2.69 -6.84 2.28
C THR A 25 -3.09 -8.30 2.08
N GLU A 26 -3.58 -8.65 0.89
CA GLU A 26 -4.05 -10.01 0.56
C GLU A 26 -2.92 -10.96 0.16
N VAL A 27 -1.92 -10.49 -0.57
CA VAL A 27 -0.76 -11.33 -0.96
C VAL A 27 -0.10 -11.92 0.28
N ASN A 28 -0.04 -11.16 1.38
CA ASN A 28 0.51 -11.66 2.63
C ASN A 28 -0.39 -12.72 3.32
N ASN A 29 -1.69 -12.78 3.01
CA ASN A 29 -2.58 -13.84 3.49
C ASN A 29 -2.44 -15.13 2.67
N TYR A 30 -2.26 -15.02 1.35
CA TYR A 30 -2.22 -16.15 0.41
C TYR A 30 -0.82 -16.72 0.18
N ALA A 31 0.23 -15.89 0.25
CA ALA A 31 1.61 -16.26 -0.05
C ALA A 31 2.46 -16.44 1.22
N LYS A 32 1.87 -16.93 2.32
CA LYS A 32 2.59 -17.12 3.59
C LYS A 32 3.87 -17.95 3.43
N GLU A 33 3.84 -18.96 2.56
CA GLU A 33 4.99 -19.82 2.25
C GLU A 33 6.16 -19.06 1.62
N TYR A 34 5.89 -17.94 0.93
CA TYR A 34 6.90 -17.11 0.27
C TYR A 34 7.48 -16.01 1.17
N PHE A 35 6.88 -15.80 2.35
CA PHE A 35 7.27 -14.78 3.32
C PHE A 35 7.53 -15.34 4.73
N VAL A 36 7.27 -16.63 4.98
CA VAL A 36 7.37 -17.26 6.30
C VAL A 36 7.83 -18.72 6.21
N THR A 37 9.00 -19.00 6.77
CA THR A 37 9.24 -20.22 7.57
C THR A 37 9.58 -19.87 9.03
N GLU A 38 10.04 -18.64 9.31
CA GLU A 38 10.67 -18.27 10.59
C GLU A 38 9.93 -17.17 11.40
N THR A 39 9.09 -16.35 10.76
CA THR A 39 8.49 -15.14 11.38
C THR A 39 6.99 -15.29 11.54
N GLY A 40 6.57 -15.93 12.63
CA GLY A 40 5.17 -16.27 12.94
C GLY A 40 4.13 -15.27 12.44
N ASN A 41 3.30 -15.69 11.48
CA ASN A 41 2.00 -15.11 11.13
C ASN A 41 1.95 -13.57 11.09
N PHE A 42 2.96 -12.91 10.53
CA PHE A 42 2.97 -11.46 10.37
C PHE A 42 1.79 -11.04 9.48
N LYS A 43 0.68 -10.58 10.06
CA LYS A 43 -0.39 -9.89 9.32
C LYS A 43 0.01 -8.43 9.16
N ILE A 44 0.73 -8.14 8.07
CA ILE A 44 1.28 -6.82 7.76
C ILE A 44 0.23 -5.70 7.89
N LEU A 45 -1.02 -5.95 7.43
CA LEU A 45 -2.09 -4.94 7.45
C LEU A 45 -3.51 -5.48 7.73
N GLY A 46 -3.78 -6.78 7.56
CA GLY A 46 -5.11 -7.35 7.84
C GLY A 46 -6.28 -6.52 7.26
N GLY A 47 -7.36 -6.32 8.01
CA GLY A 47 -8.48 -5.48 7.56
C GLY A 47 -8.15 -3.98 7.40
N LEU A 48 -7.04 -3.49 7.99
CA LEU A 48 -6.66 -2.07 7.93
C LEU A 48 -6.29 -1.64 6.51
N GLY A 49 -5.69 -2.52 5.71
CA GLY A 49 -5.36 -2.21 4.31
C GLY A 49 -6.59 -1.92 3.45
N LEU A 50 -7.67 -2.69 3.65
CA LEU A 50 -8.96 -2.46 2.99
C LEU A 50 -9.61 -1.15 3.45
N ILE A 51 -9.60 -0.89 4.77
CA ILE A 51 -10.15 0.35 5.33
C ILE A 51 -9.39 1.57 4.78
N LEU A 52 -8.06 1.48 4.69
CA LEU A 52 -7.22 2.52 4.12
C LEU A 52 -7.50 2.73 2.63
N ALA A 53 -7.63 1.65 1.85
CA ALA A 53 -7.95 1.72 0.42
C ALA A 53 -9.31 2.39 0.15
N ILE A 54 -10.33 2.05 0.95
CA ILE A 54 -11.67 2.66 0.87
C ILE A 54 -11.61 4.13 1.29
N GLY A 55 -10.96 4.44 2.42
CA GLY A 55 -10.83 5.83 2.88
C GLY A 55 -10.02 6.71 1.93
N LEU A 56 -9.05 6.14 1.19
CA LEU A 56 -8.32 6.83 0.14
C LEU A 56 -9.24 7.22 -1.03
N LEU A 57 -10.11 6.31 -1.47
CA LEU A 57 -11.09 6.54 -2.55
C LEU A 57 -12.18 7.54 -2.13
N LEU A 58 -12.66 7.43 -0.89
CA LEU A 58 -13.66 8.32 -0.29
C LEU A 58 -13.08 9.68 0.14
N LYS A 59 -11.78 9.92 -0.08
CA LYS A 59 -11.08 11.17 0.25
C LYS A 59 -11.17 11.55 1.73
N TRP A 60 -11.12 10.58 2.64
CA TRP A 60 -11.18 10.85 4.07
C TRP A 60 -9.98 11.68 4.54
N LYS A 61 -10.26 12.64 5.43
CA LYS A 61 -9.25 13.56 5.98
C LYS A 61 -8.19 12.71 6.68
N TYR A 62 -6.92 12.88 6.30
CA TYR A 62 -5.73 12.18 6.81
C TYR A 62 -5.46 10.75 6.30
N PHE A 63 -6.37 10.10 5.58
CA PHE A 63 -6.16 8.72 5.13
C PHE A 63 -4.95 8.54 4.20
N ARG A 64 -4.67 9.55 3.37
CA ARG A 64 -3.45 9.59 2.55
C ARG A 64 -2.17 9.64 3.40
N GLN A 65 -2.16 10.48 4.43
CA GLN A 65 -1.00 10.65 5.31
C GLN A 65 -0.78 9.38 6.14
N ILE A 66 -1.85 8.82 6.70
CA ILE A 66 -1.81 7.55 7.45
C ILE A 66 -1.28 6.44 6.54
N SER A 67 -1.81 6.32 5.32
CA SER A 67 -1.33 5.32 4.34
C SER A 67 0.15 5.51 4.00
N ALA A 68 0.62 6.75 3.84
CA ALA A 68 2.02 7.03 3.51
C ALA A 68 2.96 6.69 4.67
N VAL A 69 2.59 7.05 5.91
CA VAL A 69 3.37 6.73 7.12
C VAL A 69 3.44 5.22 7.32
N ILE A 70 2.31 4.52 7.21
CA ILE A 70 2.25 3.06 7.32
C ILE A 70 3.10 2.40 6.24
N SER A 71 3.01 2.86 4.98
CA SER A 71 3.78 2.28 3.88
C SER A 71 5.29 2.48 4.07
N GLY A 72 5.71 3.66 4.55
CA GLY A 72 7.10 3.90 4.91
C GLY A 72 7.59 3.03 6.06
N PHE A 73 6.76 2.86 7.10
CA PHE A 73 7.08 1.97 8.23
C PHE A 73 7.23 0.51 7.77
N LEU A 74 6.30 0.01 6.95
CA LEU A 74 6.37 -1.33 6.39
C LEU A 74 7.58 -1.53 5.49
N MET A 75 7.96 -0.52 4.70
CA MET A 75 9.17 -0.59 3.89
C MET A 75 10.43 -0.78 4.76
N GLY A 76 10.52 -0.10 5.90
CA GLY A 76 11.60 -0.30 6.87
C GLY A 76 11.64 -1.73 7.42
N ILE A 77 10.48 -2.27 7.80
CA ILE A 77 10.35 -3.67 8.25
C ILE A 77 10.82 -4.63 7.15
N VAL A 78 10.32 -4.47 5.93
CA VAL A 78 10.67 -5.34 4.79
C VAL A 78 12.16 -5.32 4.49
N LEU A 79 12.82 -4.17 4.61
CA LEU A 79 14.28 -4.09 4.44
C LEU A 79 15.01 -4.85 5.56
N ILE A 80 14.67 -4.61 6.83
CA ILE A 80 15.33 -5.27 7.97
C ILE A 80 15.17 -6.79 7.88
N PHE A 81 13.95 -7.29 7.63
CA PHE A 81 13.70 -8.71 7.47
C PHE A 81 14.32 -9.28 6.19
N GLY A 82 14.33 -8.51 5.09
CA GLY A 82 14.95 -8.93 3.85
C GLY A 82 16.47 -9.12 3.95
N PHE A 83 17.17 -8.31 4.76
CA PHE A 83 18.60 -8.51 5.05
C PHE A 83 18.86 -9.68 5.98
N SER A 84 17.91 -9.99 6.87
CA SER A 84 18.01 -11.13 7.80
C SER A 84 17.55 -12.45 7.18
N ALA A 85 16.80 -12.41 6.09
CA ALA A 85 16.24 -13.59 5.46
C ALA A 85 17.29 -14.30 4.60
N GLY A 86 17.24 -15.63 4.59
CA GLY A 86 18.06 -16.44 3.69
C GLY A 86 17.82 -16.08 2.22
N SER A 87 18.82 -16.35 1.38
CA SER A 87 18.81 -16.03 -0.06
C SER A 87 17.58 -16.52 -0.83
N GLN A 88 16.92 -17.58 -0.32
CA GLN A 88 15.70 -18.16 -0.88
C GLN A 88 14.49 -17.22 -0.85
N PHE A 89 14.43 -16.27 0.09
CA PHE A 89 13.29 -15.34 0.23
C PHE A 89 13.60 -13.92 -0.29
N LEU A 90 14.86 -13.67 -0.68
CA LEU A 90 15.36 -12.35 -1.06
C LEU A 90 14.57 -11.77 -2.25
N MET A 91 14.18 -12.61 -3.20
CA MET A 91 13.37 -12.20 -4.35
C MET A 91 11.95 -11.77 -3.95
N SER A 92 11.30 -12.50 -3.03
CA SER A 92 9.98 -12.14 -2.49
C SER A 92 10.02 -10.80 -1.75
N TYR A 93 11.04 -10.60 -0.91
CA TYR A 93 11.22 -9.33 -0.19
C TYR A 93 11.55 -8.15 -1.13
N MET A 94 12.32 -8.37 -2.21
CA MET A 94 12.56 -7.36 -3.24
C MET A 94 11.28 -6.94 -3.97
N VAL A 95 10.43 -7.91 -4.35
CA VAL A 95 9.15 -7.62 -5.00
C VAL A 95 8.23 -6.84 -4.06
N LEU A 96 8.18 -7.22 -2.78
CA LEU A 96 7.40 -6.51 -1.77
C LEU A 96 7.93 -5.09 -1.50
N ALA A 97 9.26 -4.93 -1.44
CA ALA A 97 9.91 -3.63 -1.24
C ALA A 97 9.65 -2.68 -2.42
N THR A 98 9.76 -3.18 -3.65
CA THR A 98 9.49 -2.39 -4.86
C THR A 98 8.01 -1.98 -4.96
N THR A 99 7.07 -2.86 -4.60
CA THR A 99 5.63 -2.51 -4.57
C THR A 99 5.32 -1.47 -3.50
N LEU A 100 5.89 -1.60 -2.29
CA LEU A 100 5.76 -0.60 -1.22
C LEU A 100 6.35 0.75 -1.62
N LEU A 101 7.51 0.76 -2.28
CA LEU A 101 8.14 1.98 -2.79
C LEU A 101 7.26 2.65 -3.85
N LEU A 102 6.72 1.87 -4.80
CA LEU A 102 5.85 2.38 -5.85
C LEU A 102 4.56 2.97 -5.25
N LEU A 103 3.97 2.32 -4.26
CA LEU A 103 2.82 2.80 -3.51
C LEU A 103 3.15 4.08 -2.72
N PHE A 104 4.31 4.16 -2.08
CA PHE A 104 4.74 5.35 -1.36
C PHE A 104 4.91 6.55 -2.30
N VAL A 105 5.54 6.35 -3.46
CA VAL A 105 5.70 7.38 -4.50
C VAL A 105 4.32 7.83 -5.04
N LEU A 106 3.39 6.89 -5.26
CA LEU A 106 2.03 7.21 -5.69
C LEU A 106 1.30 8.07 -4.66
N LEU A 107 1.39 7.74 -3.37
CA LEU A 107 0.75 8.50 -2.29
C LEU A 107 1.30 9.93 -2.15
N LEU A 108 2.57 10.14 -2.50
CA LEU A 108 3.22 11.46 -2.52
C LEU A 108 3.02 12.22 -3.84
N SER A 109 2.47 11.58 -4.87
CA SER A 109 2.31 12.20 -6.17
C SER A 109 1.29 13.36 -6.12
N LYS A 110 1.63 14.48 -6.79
CA LYS A 110 0.74 15.65 -6.96
C LYS A 110 -0.71 15.28 -7.34
N PRO A 111 -0.98 14.36 -8.28
CA PRO A 111 -2.36 13.98 -8.62
C PRO A 111 -3.13 13.34 -7.45
N VAL A 112 -2.53 12.45 -6.67
CA VAL A 112 -3.19 11.83 -5.50
C VAL A 112 -3.41 12.87 -4.39
N ILE A 113 -2.46 13.80 -4.22
CA ILE A 113 -2.60 14.94 -3.31
C ILE A 113 -3.80 15.83 -3.70
N LEU A 114 -3.93 16.17 -4.98
CA LEU A 114 -5.02 17.00 -5.50
C LEU A 114 -6.37 16.30 -5.37
N TYR A 115 -6.42 15.00 -5.67
CA TYR A 115 -7.65 14.21 -5.52
C TYR A 115 -8.11 14.15 -4.05
N SER A 116 -7.18 13.90 -3.12
CA SER A 116 -7.47 13.87 -1.67
C SER A 116 -7.89 15.23 -1.11
N LYS A 117 -7.39 16.34 -1.67
CA LYS A 117 -7.77 17.71 -1.25
C LYS A 117 -9.04 18.24 -1.90
N SER A 118 -9.52 17.65 -3.00
CA SER A 118 -10.67 18.15 -3.76
C SER A 118 -12.02 18.15 -3.01
N ASN A 119 -12.12 17.54 -1.82
CA ASN A 119 -13.29 17.57 -0.95
C ASN A 119 -13.08 18.39 0.35
N GLN A 120 -11.93 19.07 0.50
CA GLN A 120 -11.66 20.04 1.57
C GLN A 120 -11.94 21.46 1.05
#